data_AF-A0AAU7VHR0-F1
#
_entry.id   AF-A0AAU7VHR0-F1
#
_cell.length_a   1.000
_cell.length_b   1.000
_cell.length_c   1.000
_cell.angle_alpha   90.00
_cell.angle_beta   90.00
_cell.angle_gamma   90.00
#
_symmetry.space_group_name_H-M   'P 1'
#
loop_
_entity.id
_entity.type
_entity.pdbx_description
1 polymer ?
#
loop_
_entity_poly.entity_id
_entity_poly.type
_entity_poly.pdbx_seq_one_letter_code
_entity_poly.pdbx_strand_id
1 'polypeptide(L)'
;MKIGTITRDTINKVKAALKEFNNDTLHSLGILLPALAVATSIVGFIVAFIINIVQGGYADQVALINVNGIAGITDAFSSGTTSILYGNLFGTTIKFLLTFQMIILLITFFSQATKTKKVIMIFDLSFIALIGITLFLMDLREGNFIINFLYRLEAEQLKMYLIILVITLVAAFVSSLIVLLTTKCRWMLGYACAAGAISFLAVPLVLLVVQNIIVIILSIIILAMIGIILSFVLGSASSDTMSTGNSVSNYSGYNQPRSEKKENAVSTTSDIKQFSGNVKFYRGKGGLGLGVPQNKCIYFDGNLTTRGYVCTVKDYEEGKVVIMLNNQRVTNI
;
A
#
# COMPACT_ATOMS: atom_id res chain seq x y z
N MET A 1 7.11 31.37 -11.31
CA MET A 1 6.69 30.73 -12.57
C MET A 1 5.22 30.34 -12.45
N LYS A 2 4.31 30.95 -13.21
CA LYS A 2 2.85 30.83 -12.99
C LYS A 2 2.33 29.52 -13.60
N ILE A 3 1.74 28.64 -12.79
CA ILE A 3 1.14 27.35 -13.24
C ILE A 3 0.28 27.53 -14.51
N GLY A 4 -0.47 28.64 -14.61
CA GLY A 4 -1.36 28.93 -15.74
C GLY A 4 -0.68 29.13 -17.11
N THR A 5 0.63 29.40 -17.18
CA THR A 5 1.33 29.45 -18.48
C THR A 5 1.71 28.05 -18.96
N ILE A 6 2.10 27.15 -18.06
CA ILE A 6 2.50 25.77 -18.38
C ILE A 6 1.32 24.97 -18.93
N THR A 7 0.12 25.15 -18.35
CA THR A 7 -1.10 24.47 -18.82
C THR A 7 -1.48 24.93 -20.22
N ARG A 8 -1.41 26.24 -20.49
CA ARG A 8 -1.71 26.83 -21.79
C ARG A 8 -0.76 26.35 -22.87
N ASP A 9 0.54 26.33 -22.59
CA ASP A 9 1.55 25.84 -23.52
C ASP A 9 1.36 24.36 -23.86
N THR A 10 0.96 23.55 -22.88
CA THR A 10 0.67 22.12 -23.08
C THR A 10 -0.55 21.93 -23.98
N ILE A 11 -1.64 22.67 -23.73
CA ILE A 11 -2.85 22.64 -24.56
C ILE A 11 -2.55 23.06 -26.00
N ASN A 12 -1.74 24.11 -26.17
CA ASN A 12 -1.33 24.58 -27.50
C ASN A 12 -0.53 23.52 -28.27
N LYS A 13 0.37 22.80 -27.59
CA LYS A 13 1.12 21.68 -28.19
C LYS A 13 0.22 20.53 -28.60
N VAL A 14 -0.76 20.16 -27.76
CA VAL A 14 -1.75 19.12 -28.12
C VAL A 14 -2.58 19.55 -29.32
N LYS A 15 -3.03 20.81 -29.35
CA LYS A 15 -3.79 21.36 -30.49
C LYS A 15 -2.97 21.37 -31.79
N ALA A 16 -1.69 21.72 -31.71
CA ALA A 16 -0.78 21.66 -32.84
C ALA A 16 -0.59 20.22 -33.33
N ALA A 17 -0.33 19.28 -32.43
CA ALA A 17 -0.21 17.85 -32.75
C ALA A 17 -1.47 17.27 -33.41
N LEU A 18 -2.66 17.70 -32.98
CA LEU A 18 -3.91 17.30 -33.63
C LEU A 18 -4.02 17.83 -35.06
N LYS A 19 -3.56 19.06 -35.31
CA LYS A 19 -3.59 19.67 -36.65
C LYS A 19 -2.57 19.05 -37.59
N GLU A 20 -1.42 18.63 -37.07
CA GLU A 20 -0.29 18.07 -37.83
C GLU A 20 -0.28 16.55 -37.90
N PHE A 21 -1.31 15.87 -37.38
CA PHE A 21 -1.36 14.41 -37.29
C PHE A 21 -1.13 13.69 -38.63
N ASN A 22 -1.66 14.25 -39.72
CA ASN A 22 -1.48 13.69 -41.07
C ASN A 22 -0.09 13.94 -41.66
N ASN A 23 0.65 14.92 -41.14
CA ASN A 23 1.96 15.31 -41.67
C ASN A 23 3.10 14.64 -40.90
N ASP A 24 3.02 14.59 -39.57
CA ASP A 24 3.98 13.89 -38.72
C ASP A 24 3.26 13.07 -37.65
N THR A 25 2.81 11.89 -38.05
CA THR A 25 1.98 11.00 -37.24
C THR A 25 2.73 10.48 -36.01
N LEU A 26 4.01 10.13 -36.13
CA LEU A 26 4.80 9.61 -35.01
C LEU A 26 5.03 10.69 -33.95
N HIS A 27 5.41 11.91 -34.36
CA HIS A 27 5.59 13.03 -33.44
C HIS A 27 4.26 13.40 -32.77
N SER A 28 3.17 13.46 -33.54
CA SER A 28 1.84 13.81 -33.03
C SER A 28 1.32 12.78 -32.04
N LEU A 29 1.47 11.48 -32.32
CA LEU A 29 1.13 10.39 -31.39
C LEU A 29 1.94 10.47 -30.10
N GLY A 30 3.22 10.83 -30.19
CA GLY A 30 4.09 10.98 -29.03
C GLY A 30 3.67 12.06 -28.05
N ILE A 31 2.86 13.04 -28.49
CA ILE A 31 2.27 14.09 -27.65
C ILE A 31 0.84 13.71 -27.24
N LEU A 32 0.06 13.12 -28.16
CA LEU A 32 -1.36 12.89 -27.98
C LEU A 32 -1.68 11.76 -27.00
N LEU A 33 -0.94 10.64 -27.04
CA LEU A 33 -1.22 9.49 -26.16
C LEU A 33 -0.99 9.80 -24.68
N PRO A 34 0.12 10.44 -24.26
CA PRO A 34 0.29 10.86 -22.86
C PRO A 34 -0.78 11.86 -22.43
N ALA A 35 -1.15 12.80 -23.31
CA ALA A 35 -2.22 13.77 -23.02
C ALA A 35 -3.58 13.08 -22.82
N LEU A 36 -3.90 12.09 -23.64
CA LEU A 36 -5.13 11.30 -23.52
C LEU A 36 -5.15 10.45 -22.26
N ALA A 37 -4.01 9.91 -21.83
CA ALA A 37 -3.88 9.18 -20.57
C ALA A 37 -4.19 10.08 -19.37
N VAL A 38 -3.62 11.29 -19.34
CA VAL A 38 -3.90 12.29 -18.29
C VAL A 38 -5.37 12.72 -18.32
N ALA A 39 -5.93 12.98 -19.50
CA ALA A 39 -7.34 13.34 -19.64
C ALA A 39 -8.26 12.23 -19.11
N THR A 40 -7.96 10.96 -19.43
CA THR A 40 -8.70 9.80 -18.93
C THR A 40 -8.62 9.71 -17.40
N SER A 41 -7.46 9.98 -16.81
CA SER A 41 -7.28 10.03 -15.35
C SER A 41 -8.11 11.14 -14.70
N ILE A 42 -8.16 12.33 -15.31
CA ILE A 42 -8.98 13.45 -14.81
C ILE A 42 -10.48 13.11 -14.87
N VAL A 43 -10.95 12.49 -15.95
CA VAL A 43 -12.35 12.03 -16.04
C VAL A 43 -12.64 11.00 -14.95
N GLY A 44 -11.73 10.03 -14.74
CA GLY A 44 -11.84 9.06 -13.66
C GLY A 44 -11.89 9.70 -12.26
N PHE A 45 -11.11 10.76 -12.04
CA PHE A 45 -11.14 11.54 -10.80
C PHE A 45 -12.51 12.17 -10.54
N ILE A 46 -13.10 12.81 -11.56
CA ILE A 46 -14.41 13.45 -11.45
C ILE A 46 -15.47 12.40 -11.09
N VAL A 47 -15.47 11.26 -11.78
CA VAL A 47 -16.41 10.16 -11.52
C VAL A 47 -16.25 9.62 -10.10
N ALA A 48 -15.02 9.34 -9.67
CA ALA A 48 -14.75 8.85 -8.32
C ALA A 48 -15.17 9.84 -7.24
N PHE A 49 -14.93 11.13 -7.47
CA PHE A 49 -15.33 12.20 -6.56
C PHE A 49 -16.86 12.31 -6.42
N ILE A 50 -17.60 12.26 -7.54
CA ILE A 50 -19.07 12.28 -7.51
C ILE A 50 -19.61 11.07 -6.74
N ILE A 51 -19.07 9.87 -6.98
CA ILE A 51 -19.50 8.66 -6.28
C ILE A 51 -19.27 8.78 -4.77
N ASN A 52 -18.13 9.33 -4.34
CA ASN A 52 -17.85 9.57 -2.93
C ASN A 52 -18.89 10.49 -2.27
N ILE A 53 -19.34 11.55 -2.98
CA ILE A 53 -20.38 12.45 -2.48
C ILE A 53 -21.72 11.73 -2.39
N VAL A 54 -22.12 11.02 -3.45
CA VAL A 54 -23.41 10.32 -3.54
C VAL A 54 -23.54 9.21 -2.48
N GLN A 55 -22.44 8.54 -2.16
CA GLN A 55 -22.39 7.51 -1.11
C GLN A 55 -22.34 8.08 0.31
N GLY A 56 -22.37 9.40 0.48
CA GLY A 56 -22.38 10.01 1.81
C GLY A 56 -21.01 10.03 2.51
N GLY A 57 -19.90 9.90 1.77
CA GLY A 57 -18.57 9.72 2.36
C GLY A 57 -18.20 10.79 3.40
N TYR A 58 -18.59 12.05 3.20
CA TYR A 58 -18.37 13.12 4.20
C TYR A 58 -19.32 13.03 5.40
N ALA A 59 -20.57 12.60 5.20
CA ALA A 59 -21.53 12.44 6.28
C ALA A 59 -21.11 11.30 7.22
N ASP A 60 -20.62 10.19 6.67
CA ASP A 60 -20.11 9.04 7.42
C ASP A 60 -18.88 9.42 8.26
N GLN A 61 -17.97 10.22 7.70
CA GLN A 61 -16.81 10.76 8.42
C GLN A 61 -17.22 11.56 9.65
N VAL A 62 -18.19 12.46 9.50
CA VAL A 62 -18.69 13.29 10.61
C VAL A 62 -19.41 12.43 11.64
N ALA A 63 -20.18 11.44 11.23
CA ALA A 63 -20.86 10.51 12.14
C ALA A 63 -19.86 9.73 13.01
N LEU A 64 -18.78 9.20 12.41
CA LEU A 64 -17.73 8.48 13.13
C LEU A 64 -17.01 9.36 14.17
N ILE A 65 -16.71 10.60 13.82
CA ILE A 65 -16.04 11.54 14.72
C ILE A 65 -16.98 11.97 15.85
N ASN A 66 -18.28 12.15 15.57
CA ASN A 66 -19.26 12.49 16.60
C ASN A 66 -19.44 11.38 17.63
N VAL A 67 -19.43 10.11 17.21
CA VAL A 67 -19.64 8.97 18.10
C VAL A 67 -18.36 8.64 18.88
N ASN A 68 -17.19 8.70 18.24
CA ASN A 68 -15.94 8.21 18.82
C ASN A 68 -14.97 9.33 19.25
N GLY A 69 -15.34 10.61 19.09
CA GLY A 69 -14.49 11.75 19.41
C GLY A 69 -13.15 11.72 18.68
N ILE A 70 -12.06 12.05 19.38
CA ILE A 70 -10.69 12.07 18.83
C ILE A 70 -10.26 10.67 18.34
N ALA A 71 -10.75 9.60 18.97
CA ALA A 71 -10.45 8.22 18.55
C ALA A 71 -11.14 7.85 17.23
N GLY A 72 -12.19 8.56 16.82
CA GLY A 72 -12.87 8.37 15.53
C GLY A 72 -12.15 8.95 14.33
N ILE A 73 -11.10 9.76 14.55
CA ILE A 73 -10.37 10.45 13.46
C ILE A 73 -9.57 9.47 12.61
N THR A 74 -8.97 8.46 13.23
CA THR A 74 -8.22 7.42 12.50
C THR A 74 -9.15 6.58 11.63
N ASP A 75 -10.35 6.32 12.12
CA ASP A 75 -11.34 5.46 11.47
C ASP A 75 -12.18 6.23 10.43
N ALA A 76 -12.14 7.57 10.47
CA ALA A 76 -12.80 8.44 9.50
C ALA A 76 -12.01 8.61 8.19
N PHE A 77 -10.75 8.18 8.09
CA PHE A 77 -10.04 8.25 6.81
C PHE A 77 -10.68 7.31 5.78
N SER A 78 -11.20 7.88 4.69
CA SER A 78 -11.76 7.14 3.57
C SER A 78 -10.71 6.90 2.48
N SER A 79 -10.58 5.64 2.07
CA SER A 79 -9.92 5.25 0.81
C SER A 79 -10.91 5.04 -0.35
N GLY A 80 -12.21 5.27 -0.08
CA GLY A 80 -13.34 4.47 -0.57
C GLY A 80 -13.59 4.43 -2.08
N THR A 81 -13.04 5.36 -2.86
CA THR A 81 -13.23 5.36 -4.33
C THR A 81 -11.93 5.51 -5.12
N THR A 82 -10.77 5.44 -4.45
CA THR A 82 -9.46 5.36 -5.15
C THR A 82 -9.34 4.12 -6.02
N SER A 83 -10.02 3.03 -5.64
CA SER A 83 -10.12 1.81 -6.43
C SER A 83 -10.76 2.02 -7.81
N ILE A 84 -11.56 3.07 -8.02
CA ILE A 84 -12.17 3.41 -9.32
C ILE A 84 -11.11 3.93 -10.30
N LEU A 85 -10.10 4.66 -9.80
CA LEU A 85 -8.98 5.15 -10.62
C LEU A 85 -8.06 4.02 -11.07
N TYR A 86 -7.91 2.98 -10.25
CA TYR A 86 -7.09 1.81 -10.56
C TYR A 86 -7.88 0.61 -11.10
N GLY A 87 -9.21 0.71 -11.09
CA GLY A 87 -10.14 -0.35 -11.49
C GLY A 87 -10.19 -0.59 -13.00
N ASN A 88 -10.98 -1.60 -13.39
CA ASN A 88 -10.89 -2.23 -14.71
C ASN A 88 -11.10 -1.29 -15.91
N LEU A 89 -11.86 -0.20 -15.79
CA LEU A 89 -12.08 0.71 -16.93
C LEU A 89 -10.93 1.72 -17.05
N PHE A 90 -10.90 2.75 -16.20
CA PHE A 90 -9.94 3.86 -16.31
C PHE A 90 -8.49 3.40 -16.17
N GLY A 91 -8.20 2.55 -15.17
CA GLY A 91 -6.85 2.04 -14.93
C GLY A 91 -6.31 1.23 -16.11
N THR A 92 -7.15 0.37 -16.70
CA THR A 92 -6.76 -0.43 -17.88
C THR A 92 -6.57 0.43 -19.11
N THR A 93 -7.46 1.41 -19.35
CA THR A 93 -7.33 2.33 -20.49
C THR A 93 -6.03 3.15 -20.39
N ILE A 94 -5.70 3.69 -19.20
CA ILE A 94 -4.47 4.46 -18.99
C ILE A 94 -3.24 3.57 -19.20
N LYS A 95 -3.24 2.33 -18.65
CA LYS A 95 -2.15 1.36 -18.89
C LYS A 95 -1.98 1.09 -20.38
N PHE A 96 -3.07 0.80 -21.09
CA PHE A 96 -3.05 0.55 -22.54
C PHE A 96 -2.46 1.72 -23.32
N LEU A 97 -2.89 2.96 -23.02
CA LEU A 97 -2.38 4.16 -23.68
C LEU A 97 -0.88 4.36 -23.45
N LEU A 98 -0.40 4.15 -22.22
CA LEU A 98 1.02 4.27 -21.89
C LEU A 98 1.85 3.13 -22.51
N THR A 99 1.33 1.90 -22.54
CA THR A 99 1.99 0.79 -23.23
C THR A 99 2.10 1.07 -24.73
N PHE A 100 1.03 1.55 -25.36
CA PHE A 100 1.05 1.91 -26.76
C PHE A 100 2.03 3.05 -27.04
N GLN A 101 2.11 4.05 -26.15
CA GLN A 101 3.13 5.10 -26.21
C GLN A 101 4.56 4.54 -26.17
N MET A 102 4.83 3.53 -25.34
CA MET A 102 6.16 2.89 -25.29
C MET A 102 6.50 2.19 -26.61
N ILE A 103 5.53 1.60 -27.30
CA ILE A 103 5.73 1.00 -28.63
C ILE A 103 6.10 2.06 -29.66
N ILE A 104 5.37 3.19 -29.70
CA ILE A 104 5.66 4.27 -30.64
C ILE A 104 7.03 4.91 -30.34
N LEU A 105 7.39 5.00 -29.06
CA LEU A 105 8.70 5.46 -28.64
C LEU A 105 9.81 4.55 -29.15
N LEU A 106 9.64 3.22 -29.07
CA LEU A 106 10.57 2.26 -29.65
C LEU A 106 10.68 2.40 -31.17
N ILE A 107 9.55 2.54 -31.88
CA ILE A 107 9.54 2.75 -33.35
C ILE A 107 10.30 4.02 -33.71
N THR A 108 10.00 5.13 -33.02
CA THR A 108 10.65 6.43 -33.25
C THR A 108 12.14 6.37 -32.94
N PHE A 109 12.52 5.68 -31.86
CA PHE A 109 13.91 5.40 -31.52
C PHE A 109 14.63 4.66 -32.66
N PHE A 110 14.06 3.56 -33.16
CA PHE A 110 14.66 2.80 -34.25
C PHE A 110 14.72 3.58 -35.56
N SER A 111 13.84 4.55 -35.79
CA SER A 111 13.92 5.43 -36.95
C SER A 111 15.04 6.47 -36.83
N GLN A 112 15.27 7.04 -35.65
CA GLN A 112 16.14 8.23 -35.47
C GLN A 112 17.52 7.94 -34.86
N ALA A 113 17.74 6.76 -34.25
CA ALA A 113 18.98 6.43 -33.57
C ALA A 113 20.15 6.10 -34.52
N THR A 114 21.39 6.23 -34.03
CA THR A 114 22.59 5.79 -34.74
C THR A 114 22.70 4.27 -34.76
N LYS A 115 23.44 3.69 -35.73
CA LYS A 115 23.61 2.23 -35.88
C LYS A 115 24.06 1.57 -34.56
N THR A 116 25.04 2.16 -33.86
CA THR A 116 25.55 1.65 -32.58
C THR A 116 24.47 1.60 -31.49
N LYS A 117 23.66 2.65 -31.36
CA LYS A 117 22.58 2.70 -30.35
C LYS A 117 21.47 1.70 -30.65
N LYS A 118 21.16 1.45 -31.92
CA LYS A 118 20.18 0.43 -32.32
C LYS A 118 20.64 -0.97 -31.94
N VAL A 119 21.92 -1.30 -32.16
CA VAL A 119 22.49 -2.62 -31.80
C VAL A 119 22.40 -2.86 -30.30
N ILE A 120 22.81 -1.88 -29.49
CA ILE A 120 22.73 -1.98 -28.02
C ILE A 120 21.28 -2.20 -27.57
N MET A 121 20.33 -1.40 -28.10
CA MET A 121 18.92 -1.54 -27.74
C MET A 121 18.32 -2.90 -28.13
N ILE A 122 18.66 -3.43 -29.30
CA ILE A 122 18.18 -4.76 -29.73
C ILE A 122 18.71 -5.84 -28.79
N PHE A 123 19.99 -5.75 -28.40
CA PHE A 123 20.58 -6.68 -27.46
C PHE A 123 19.87 -6.63 -26.10
N ASP A 124 19.70 -5.43 -25.54
CA ASP A 124 19.01 -5.22 -24.27
C ASP A 124 17.56 -5.75 -24.31
N LEU A 125 16.81 -5.41 -25.38
CA LEU A 125 15.41 -5.80 -25.52
C LEU A 125 15.25 -7.32 -25.75
N SER A 126 16.20 -7.95 -26.44
CA SER A 126 16.23 -9.41 -26.61
C SER A 126 16.46 -10.12 -25.28
N PHE A 127 17.36 -9.60 -24.45
CA PHE A 127 17.63 -10.16 -23.13
C PHE A 127 16.41 -10.06 -22.21
N ILE A 128 15.76 -8.89 -22.20
CA ILE A 128 14.51 -8.67 -21.45
C ILE A 128 13.40 -9.60 -21.96
N ALA A 129 13.24 -9.75 -23.28
CA ALA A 129 12.24 -10.62 -23.88
C ALA A 129 12.49 -12.10 -23.56
N LEU A 130 13.73 -12.58 -23.63
CA LEU A 130 14.09 -13.96 -23.32
C LEU A 130 13.77 -14.31 -21.87
N ILE A 131 14.11 -13.42 -20.92
CA ILE A 131 13.77 -13.61 -19.51
C ILE A 131 12.26 -13.57 -19.32
N GLY A 132 11.56 -12.61 -19.94
CA GLY A 132 10.11 -12.49 -19.88
C GLY A 132 9.39 -13.74 -20.39
N ILE A 133 9.80 -14.28 -21.53
CA ILE A 133 9.26 -15.53 -22.09
C ILE A 133 9.53 -16.71 -21.16
N THR A 134 10.74 -16.78 -20.59
CA THR A 134 11.10 -17.86 -19.65
C THR A 134 10.19 -17.84 -18.42
N LEU A 135 9.99 -16.65 -17.82
CA LEU A 135 9.07 -16.49 -16.68
C LEU A 135 7.63 -16.81 -17.06
N PHE A 136 7.18 -16.37 -18.24
CA PHE A 136 5.82 -16.62 -18.74
C PHE A 136 5.55 -18.12 -19.00
N LEU A 137 6.48 -18.82 -19.65
CA LEU A 137 6.37 -20.27 -19.89
C LEU A 137 6.36 -21.07 -18.59
N MET A 138 7.09 -20.61 -17.56
CA MET A 138 7.09 -21.23 -16.24
C MET A 138 5.77 -21.01 -15.49
N ASP A 139 5.16 -19.83 -15.63
CA ASP A 139 3.88 -19.52 -14.97
C ASP A 139 2.70 -20.31 -15.57
N LEU A 140 2.68 -20.50 -16.89
CA LEU A 140 1.69 -21.35 -17.58
C LEU A 140 1.71 -22.82 -17.11
N ARG A 141 2.83 -23.29 -16.56
CA ARG A 141 3.02 -24.70 -16.18
C ARG A 141 2.54 -25.01 -14.77
N GLU A 142 2.56 -24.07 -13.83
CA GLU A 142 2.25 -24.34 -12.41
C GLU A 142 1.31 -23.32 -11.74
N GLY A 143 0.73 -22.35 -12.46
CA GLY A 143 -0.41 -21.56 -12.01
C GLY A 143 -0.18 -20.60 -10.82
N ASN A 144 1.02 -20.56 -10.26
CA ASN A 144 1.57 -19.54 -9.35
C ASN A 144 3.06 -19.82 -9.10
N PHE A 145 3.81 -20.07 -10.17
CA PHE A 145 5.19 -20.57 -10.06
C PHE A 145 6.11 -19.55 -9.40
N ILE A 146 5.95 -18.23 -9.64
CA ILE A 146 6.86 -17.23 -9.06
C ILE A 146 6.87 -17.32 -7.53
N ILE A 147 5.71 -17.49 -6.90
CA ILE A 147 5.58 -17.62 -5.44
C ILE A 147 6.11 -18.99 -4.99
N ASN A 148 5.77 -20.07 -5.70
CA ASN A 148 6.22 -21.43 -5.36
C ASN A 148 7.73 -21.63 -5.58
N PHE A 149 8.32 -20.98 -6.58
CA PHE A 149 9.74 -20.95 -6.90
C PHE A 149 10.50 -20.12 -5.87
N LEU A 150 9.96 -18.96 -5.46
CA LEU A 150 10.51 -18.16 -4.37
C LEU A 150 10.46 -18.89 -3.01
N TYR A 151 9.40 -19.66 -2.75
CA TYR A 151 9.22 -20.42 -1.50
C TYR A 151 9.95 -21.77 -1.47
N ARG A 152 10.14 -22.45 -2.61
CA ARG A 152 10.91 -23.71 -2.71
C ARG A 152 12.43 -23.51 -2.67
N LEU A 153 12.90 -22.26 -2.56
CA LEU A 153 14.31 -21.90 -2.58
C LEU A 153 15.01 -22.10 -1.22
N GLU A 154 15.31 -23.35 -0.88
CA GLU A 154 16.50 -23.68 -0.08
C GLU A 154 17.55 -24.32 -0.99
N ALA A 155 18.48 -23.50 -1.51
CA ALA A 155 19.70 -23.92 -2.22
C ALA A 155 20.54 -22.68 -2.59
N GLU A 156 21.72 -22.49 -1.98
CA GLU A 156 22.57 -21.29 -2.19
C GLU A 156 22.95 -21.02 -3.67
N GLN A 157 23.12 -22.06 -4.47
CA GLN A 157 23.53 -21.93 -5.89
C GLN A 157 22.41 -21.37 -6.77
N LEU A 158 21.14 -21.73 -6.51
CA LEU A 158 19.99 -21.21 -7.27
C LEU A 158 19.69 -19.75 -6.88
N LYS A 159 19.92 -19.39 -5.61
CA LYS A 159 19.85 -17.99 -5.13
C LYS A 159 20.89 -17.13 -5.85
N MET A 160 22.13 -17.61 -6.01
CA MET A 160 23.17 -16.89 -6.76
C MET A 160 22.76 -16.67 -8.23
N TYR A 161 22.24 -17.69 -8.90
CA TYR A 161 21.77 -17.56 -10.29
C TYR A 161 20.63 -16.54 -10.44
N LEU A 162 19.67 -16.55 -9.52
CA LEU A 162 18.58 -15.56 -9.51
C LEU A 162 19.05 -14.15 -9.26
N ILE A 163 19.97 -13.96 -8.32
CA ILE A 163 20.57 -12.65 -8.05
C ILE A 163 21.27 -12.14 -9.32
N ILE A 164 22.06 -12.98 -9.99
CA ILE A 164 22.73 -12.62 -11.26
C ILE A 164 21.71 -12.27 -12.35
N LEU A 165 20.64 -13.06 -12.48
CA LEU A 165 19.57 -12.82 -13.45
C LEU A 165 18.86 -11.50 -13.19
N VAL A 166 18.50 -11.20 -11.93
CA VAL A 166 17.88 -9.94 -11.54
C VAL A 166 18.82 -8.77 -11.78
N ILE A 167 20.10 -8.88 -11.40
CA ILE A 167 21.11 -7.84 -11.65
C ILE A 167 21.25 -7.57 -13.14
N THR A 168 21.27 -8.62 -13.96
CA THR A 168 21.42 -8.50 -15.42
C THR A 168 20.18 -7.89 -16.06
N LEU A 169 18.99 -8.24 -15.58
CA LEU A 169 17.74 -7.63 -16.00
C LEU A 169 17.68 -6.13 -15.63
N VAL A 170 18.07 -5.78 -14.41
CA VAL A 170 18.17 -4.38 -13.97
C VAL A 170 19.20 -3.63 -14.80
N ALA A 171 20.37 -4.23 -15.05
CA ALA A 171 21.42 -3.62 -15.87
C ALA A 171 20.96 -3.38 -17.31
N ALA A 172 20.30 -4.36 -17.94
CA ALA A 172 19.73 -4.23 -19.29
C ALA A 172 18.64 -3.15 -19.34
N PHE A 173 17.79 -3.06 -18.32
CA PHE A 173 16.77 -2.03 -18.20
C PHE A 173 17.39 -0.62 -18.05
N VAL A 174 18.38 -0.47 -17.18
CA VAL A 174 19.10 0.79 -16.96
C VAL A 174 19.86 1.20 -18.22
N SER A 175 20.53 0.27 -18.90
CA SER A 175 21.19 0.50 -20.19
C SER A 175 20.19 1.01 -21.24
N SER A 176 19.06 0.34 -21.40
CA SER A 176 17.98 0.75 -22.31
C SER A 176 17.49 2.17 -22.01
N LEU A 177 17.29 2.51 -20.73
CA LEU A 177 16.92 3.88 -20.32
C LEU A 177 17.99 4.92 -20.67
N ILE A 178 19.27 4.64 -20.41
CA ILE A 178 20.37 5.54 -20.75
C ILE A 178 20.42 5.75 -22.27
N VAL A 179 20.28 4.69 -23.05
CA VAL A 179 20.24 4.77 -24.51
C VAL A 179 19.07 5.63 -24.99
N LEU A 180 17.87 5.48 -24.40
CA LEU A 180 16.71 6.33 -24.71
C LEU A 180 16.95 7.80 -24.34
N LEU A 181 17.52 8.07 -23.16
CA LEU A 181 17.80 9.45 -22.69
C LEU A 181 18.82 10.18 -23.57
N THR A 182 19.76 9.47 -24.17
CA THR A 182 20.78 10.06 -25.06
C THR A 182 20.32 10.24 -26.50
N THR A 183 19.07 9.90 -26.84
CA THR A 183 18.52 10.06 -28.20
C THR A 183 17.61 11.28 -28.34
N LYS A 184 17.38 11.68 -29.60
CA LYS A 184 16.52 12.82 -29.93
C LYS A 184 15.06 12.63 -29.48
N CYS A 185 14.60 11.38 -29.27
CA CYS A 185 13.26 11.07 -28.78
C CYS A 185 13.10 11.09 -27.24
N ARG A 186 14.09 11.60 -26.48
CA ARG A 186 14.01 11.74 -25.01
C ARG A 186 12.77 12.49 -24.52
N TRP A 187 12.26 13.43 -25.33
CA TRP A 187 11.08 14.23 -25.00
C TRP A 187 9.82 13.36 -24.87
N MET A 188 9.73 12.31 -25.70
CA MET A 188 8.60 11.39 -25.74
C MET A 188 8.57 10.48 -24.51
N LEU A 189 9.76 10.07 -24.03
CA LEU A 189 9.93 9.36 -22.75
C LEU A 189 9.49 10.26 -21.59
N GLY A 190 9.92 11.53 -21.60
CA GLY A 190 9.55 12.52 -20.60
C GLY A 190 8.03 12.70 -20.48
N TYR A 191 7.32 12.83 -21.61
CA TYR A 191 5.86 12.92 -21.58
C TYR A 191 5.18 11.64 -21.09
N ALA A 192 5.68 10.46 -21.48
CA ALA A 192 5.14 9.19 -21.00
C ALA A 192 5.30 9.03 -19.48
N CYS A 193 6.50 9.30 -18.95
CA CYS A 193 6.78 9.24 -17.52
C CYS A 193 5.96 10.28 -16.74
N ALA A 194 5.89 11.52 -17.24
CA ALA A 194 5.09 12.57 -16.62
C ALA A 194 3.60 12.22 -16.59
N ALA A 195 3.06 11.71 -17.70
CA ALA A 195 1.66 11.28 -17.77
C ALA A 195 1.38 10.10 -16.83
N GLY A 196 2.29 9.13 -16.74
CA GLY A 196 2.20 8.02 -15.79
C GLY A 196 2.21 8.50 -14.33
N ALA A 197 3.15 9.38 -13.97
CA ALA A 197 3.22 9.96 -12.64
C ALA A 197 1.97 10.79 -12.30
N ILE A 198 1.47 11.60 -13.24
CA ILE A 198 0.24 12.35 -13.02
C ILE A 198 -0.94 11.39 -12.81
N SER A 199 -1.07 10.38 -13.67
CA SER A 199 -2.26 9.53 -13.71
C SER A 199 -2.33 8.51 -12.57
N PHE A 200 -1.19 7.96 -12.14
CA PHE A 200 -1.14 6.91 -11.11
C PHE A 200 -0.64 7.37 -9.74
N LEU A 201 -0.02 8.56 -9.64
CA LEU A 201 0.46 9.10 -8.38
C LEU A 201 -0.25 10.40 -8.03
N ALA A 202 -0.17 11.43 -8.89
CA ALA A 202 -0.68 12.75 -8.55
C ALA A 202 -2.22 12.78 -8.41
N VAL A 203 -2.95 12.30 -9.42
CA VAL A 203 -4.42 12.31 -9.42
C VAL A 203 -5.01 11.50 -8.26
N PRO A 204 -4.56 10.26 -7.99
CA PRO A 204 -5.02 9.49 -6.83
C PRO A 204 -4.70 10.15 -5.50
N LEU A 205 -3.51 10.76 -5.37
CA LEU A 205 -3.12 11.48 -4.15
C LEU A 205 -4.03 12.70 -3.92
N VAL A 206 -4.31 13.47 -4.97
CA VAL A 206 -5.25 14.61 -4.90
C VAL A 206 -6.65 14.12 -4.52
N LEU A 207 -7.10 13.00 -5.08
CA LEU A 207 -8.39 12.41 -4.72
C LEU A 207 -8.45 12.05 -3.23
N LEU A 208 -7.42 11.40 -2.69
CA LEU A 208 -7.33 11.08 -1.27
C LEU A 208 -7.40 12.31 -0.38
N VAL A 209 -6.67 13.38 -0.75
CA VAL A 209 -6.69 14.64 0.01
C VAL A 209 -8.08 15.27 -0.03
N VAL A 210 -8.71 15.33 -1.21
CA VAL A 210 -10.05 15.90 -1.38
C VAL A 210 -11.10 15.09 -0.62
N GLN A 211 -11.04 13.76 -0.66
CA GLN A 211 -11.97 12.88 0.07
C GLN A 211 -11.82 12.93 1.58
N ASN A 212 -10.62 13.24 2.07
CA ASN A 212 -10.32 13.31 3.50
C ASN A 212 -10.16 14.73 4.01
N ILE A 213 -10.64 15.73 3.27
CA ILE A 213 -10.42 17.14 3.62
C ILE A 213 -10.97 17.48 5.02
N ILE A 214 -12.12 16.90 5.40
CA ILE A 214 -12.74 17.09 6.73
C ILE A 214 -11.82 16.57 7.83
N VAL A 215 -11.38 15.31 7.68
CA VAL A 215 -10.52 14.64 8.67
C VAL A 215 -9.16 15.33 8.76
N ILE A 216 -8.59 15.78 7.64
CA ILE A 216 -7.32 16.52 7.59
C ILE A 216 -7.45 17.84 8.36
N ILE A 217 -8.49 18.65 8.09
CA ILE A 217 -8.69 19.94 8.77
C ILE A 217 -8.88 19.73 10.28
N LEU A 218 -9.71 18.76 10.69
CA LEU A 218 -9.92 18.44 12.11
C LEU A 218 -8.61 18.00 12.80
N SER A 219 -7.81 17.17 12.13
CA SER A 219 -6.51 16.71 12.64
C SER A 219 -5.55 17.89 12.86
N ILE A 220 -5.53 18.86 11.94
CA ILE A 220 -4.70 20.07 12.08
C ILE A 220 -5.15 20.92 13.26
N ILE A 221 -6.46 21.10 13.45
CA ILE A 221 -7.01 21.88 14.58
C ILE A 221 -6.62 21.23 15.91
N ILE A 222 -6.76 19.91 16.04
CA ILE A 222 -6.41 19.19 17.27
C ILE A 222 -4.91 19.27 17.53
N LEU A 223 -4.07 19.12 16.50
CA LEU A 223 -2.62 19.27 16.63
C LEU A 223 -2.25 20.69 17.10
N ALA A 224 -2.91 21.72 16.57
CA ALA A 224 -2.70 23.10 17.01
C ALA A 224 -3.11 23.32 18.48
N MET A 225 -4.25 22.75 18.90
CA MET A 225 -4.70 22.82 20.29
C MET A 225 -3.73 22.12 21.26
N ILE A 226 -3.24 20.93 20.89
CA ILE A 226 -2.21 20.21 21.67
C ILE A 226 -0.92 21.05 21.75
N GLY A 227 -0.50 21.66 20.62
CA GLY A 227 0.66 22.54 20.57
C GLY A 227 0.54 23.72 21.54
N ILE A 228 -0.62 24.38 21.56
CA ILE A 228 -0.88 25.51 22.47
C ILE A 228 -0.86 25.05 23.94
N ILE A 229 -1.49 23.92 24.26
CA ILE A 229 -1.50 23.36 25.63
C ILE A 229 -0.08 22.99 26.07
N LEU A 230 0.71 22.34 25.21
CA LEU A 230 2.11 22.02 25.50
C LEU A 230 2.96 23.28 25.68
N SER A 231 2.78 24.30 24.83
CA SER A 231 3.48 25.58 24.99
C SER A 231 3.10 26.30 26.28
N PHE A 232 1.86 26.19 26.75
CA PHE A 232 1.44 26.72 28.03
C PHE A 232 2.07 25.95 29.20
N VAL A 233 2.00 24.61 29.19
CA VAL A 233 2.55 23.75 30.25
C VAL A 233 4.08 23.85 30.35
N LEU A 234 4.80 23.85 29.23
CA LEU A 234 6.25 24.05 29.20
C LEU A 234 6.65 25.52 29.47
N GLY A 235 5.82 26.49 29.07
CA GLY A 235 6.04 27.91 29.37
C GLY A 235 5.85 28.25 30.86
N SER A 236 4.98 27.52 31.56
CA SER A 236 4.79 27.62 33.01
C SER A 236 5.81 26.86 33.86
N ALA A 237 6.75 26.12 33.25
CA ALA A 237 7.80 25.39 33.97
C ALA A 237 8.98 26.27 34.43
N SER A 238 8.80 27.59 34.50
CA SER A 238 9.76 28.55 35.06
C SER A 238 9.18 29.33 36.25
N SER A 239 8.59 28.61 37.20
CA SER A 239 8.40 29.07 38.58
C SER A 239 8.18 27.87 39.52
N ASP A 240 8.83 27.94 40.67
CA ASP A 240 9.16 26.85 41.61
C ASP A 240 8.03 25.95 42.17
N THR A 241 8.40 24.67 42.29
CA THR A 241 8.20 23.71 43.41
C THR A 241 7.00 23.85 44.35
N MET A 242 6.16 22.79 44.46
CA MET A 242 5.66 22.29 45.76
C MET A 242 5.40 20.77 45.76
N SER A 243 5.95 20.13 46.78
CA SER A 243 5.79 18.74 47.22
C SER A 243 4.65 18.60 48.25
N THR A 244 3.86 17.51 48.20
CA THR A 244 3.14 16.88 49.35
C THR A 244 2.66 15.50 48.86
N GLY A 245 2.81 14.33 49.49
CA GLY A 245 3.15 13.95 50.86
C GLY A 245 2.01 13.12 51.49
N ASN A 246 2.10 11.78 51.44
CA ASN A 246 1.47 10.75 52.33
C ASN A 246 -0.07 10.66 52.49
N SER A 247 -0.75 9.58 52.91
CA SER A 247 -0.57 8.10 52.96
C SER A 247 -1.87 7.44 53.57
N VAL A 248 -2.04 6.11 53.40
CA VAL A 248 -2.83 5.13 54.22
C VAL A 248 -4.37 4.99 54.08
N SER A 249 -4.85 3.77 53.75
CA SER A 249 -5.59 2.90 54.70
C SER A 249 -6.02 1.52 54.15
N ASN A 250 -5.89 0.51 55.02
CA ASN A 250 -6.29 -0.89 54.92
C ASN A 250 -7.81 -1.09 54.95
N TYR A 251 -8.31 -2.16 54.33
CA TYR A 251 -9.37 -2.98 54.95
C TYR A 251 -9.28 -4.46 54.55
N SER A 252 -9.57 -5.29 55.55
CA SER A 252 -9.51 -6.75 55.64
C SER A 252 -10.73 -7.46 55.05
N GLY A 253 -10.62 -8.77 54.83
CA GLY A 253 -11.51 -9.57 53.98
C GLY A 253 -12.84 -10.02 54.60
N TYR A 254 -13.60 -10.80 53.81
CA TYR A 254 -14.46 -11.90 54.25
C TYR A 254 -14.90 -12.79 53.07
N ASN A 255 -15.15 -14.06 53.38
CA ASN A 255 -15.42 -15.19 52.48
C ASN A 255 -16.81 -15.18 51.80
N GLN A 256 -16.83 -15.74 50.57
CA GLN A 256 -17.81 -16.64 49.89
C GLN A 256 -19.31 -16.66 50.31
N PRO A 257 -20.26 -16.88 49.35
CA PRO A 257 -20.44 -18.22 48.79
C PRO A 257 -20.80 -18.38 47.30
N ARG A 258 -20.50 -19.60 46.88
CA ARG A 258 -20.89 -20.42 45.72
C ARG A 258 -22.38 -20.35 45.36
N SER A 259 -22.67 -20.34 44.05
CA SER A 259 -23.90 -20.87 43.47
C SER A 259 -23.54 -21.84 42.35
N GLU A 260 -24.08 -23.06 42.44
CA GLU A 260 -23.96 -24.13 41.46
C GLU A 260 -25.00 -23.99 40.35
N LYS A 261 -24.59 -24.27 39.11
CA LYS A 261 -25.42 -25.07 38.20
C LYS A 261 -24.54 -25.82 37.18
N LYS A 262 -24.51 -27.15 37.35
CA LYS A 262 -24.24 -28.19 36.32
C LYS A 262 -25.25 -28.04 35.18
N GLU A 263 -25.09 -28.49 33.94
CA GLU A 263 -24.10 -29.26 33.17
C GLU A 263 -24.70 -29.32 31.75
N ASN A 264 -23.89 -29.34 30.69
CA ASN A 264 -24.04 -30.30 29.59
C ASN A 264 -22.94 -30.11 28.55
N ALA A 265 -22.30 -31.24 28.27
CA ALA A 265 -21.20 -31.42 27.35
C ALA A 265 -21.57 -31.11 25.90
N VAL A 266 -20.67 -30.43 25.20
CA VAL A 266 -20.54 -30.56 23.75
C VAL A 266 -19.09 -30.91 23.47
N SER A 267 -18.92 -32.16 23.02
CA SER A 267 -17.69 -32.67 22.44
C SER A 267 -17.28 -31.81 21.25
N THR A 268 -16.18 -31.08 21.39
CA THR A 268 -15.41 -30.67 20.21
C THR A 268 -13.96 -30.92 20.57
N THR A 269 -13.33 -31.82 19.83
CA THR A 269 -11.91 -32.17 19.91
C THR A 269 -11.11 -30.88 20.07
N SER A 270 -10.58 -30.62 21.26
CA SER A 270 -9.84 -29.41 21.53
C SER A 270 -8.46 -29.54 20.88
N ASP A 271 -8.09 -28.61 20.01
CA ASP A 271 -6.72 -28.57 19.47
C ASP A 271 -5.77 -28.24 20.63
N ILE A 272 -4.85 -29.16 20.93
CA ILE A 272 -3.85 -28.98 21.99
C ILE A 272 -2.60 -28.37 21.38
N LYS A 273 -2.27 -27.14 21.80
CA LYS A 273 -1.02 -26.48 21.40
C LYS A 273 -0.02 -26.51 22.55
N GLN A 274 1.07 -27.27 22.38
CA GLN A 274 2.12 -27.44 23.38
C GLN A 274 3.30 -26.49 23.09
N PHE A 275 3.75 -25.80 24.14
CA PHE A 275 4.90 -24.90 24.12
C PHE A 275 5.86 -25.26 25.26
N SER A 276 7.16 -25.18 24.99
CA SER A 276 8.23 -25.48 25.95
C SER A 276 9.16 -24.28 26.09
N GLY A 277 9.55 -23.93 27.32
CA GLY A 277 10.46 -22.82 27.61
C GLY A 277 9.82 -21.64 28.37
N ASN A 278 10.51 -20.49 28.40
CA ASN A 278 10.05 -19.27 29.10
C ASN A 278 9.27 -18.38 28.12
N VAL A 279 8.04 -18.76 27.82
CA VAL A 279 7.18 -18.12 26.81
C VAL A 279 6.10 -17.30 27.52
N LYS A 280 5.89 -16.05 27.09
CA LYS A 280 4.80 -15.19 27.59
C LYS A 280 3.68 -15.09 26.57
N PHE A 281 2.44 -15.21 27.04
CA PHE A 281 1.24 -15.05 26.24
C PHE A 281 0.60 -13.70 26.51
N TYR A 282 0.02 -13.08 25.47
CA TYR A 282 -0.73 -11.83 25.62
C TYR A 282 -1.85 -11.72 24.58
N ARG A 283 -2.84 -10.88 24.90
CA ARG A 283 -3.97 -10.58 24.02
C ARG A 283 -3.64 -9.37 23.14
N GLY A 284 -3.82 -9.49 21.83
CA GLY A 284 -3.62 -8.42 20.86
C GLY A 284 -4.81 -8.25 19.92
N LYS A 285 -5.02 -7.04 19.39
CA LYS A 285 -5.93 -6.83 18.24
C LYS A 285 -5.28 -7.45 17.00
N GLY A 286 -6.01 -8.30 16.28
CA GLY A 286 -5.47 -9.00 15.11
C GLY A 286 -5.07 -8.06 13.97
N GLY A 287 -4.00 -8.42 13.24
CA GLY A 287 -3.76 -7.98 11.87
C GLY A 287 -2.31 -7.60 11.51
N LEU A 288 -1.55 -8.54 10.93
CA LEU A 288 -0.69 -8.33 9.74
C LEU A 288 -0.23 -9.70 9.21
N GLY A 289 -1.06 -10.33 8.39
CA GLY A 289 -0.78 -11.61 7.73
C GLY A 289 -1.99 -12.15 6.96
N LEU A 290 -1.76 -12.75 5.78
CA LEU A 290 -2.79 -13.41 4.97
C LEU A 290 -3.37 -14.61 5.74
N GLY A 291 -4.62 -14.47 6.20
CA GLY A 291 -5.38 -15.54 6.86
C GLY A 291 -5.65 -15.36 8.36
N VAL A 292 -5.27 -14.23 8.98
CA VAL A 292 -5.57 -13.99 10.41
C VAL A 292 -6.90 -13.26 10.58
N PRO A 293 -7.85 -13.77 11.40
CA PRO A 293 -9.13 -13.11 11.66
C PRO A 293 -8.95 -11.72 12.29
N GLN A 294 -9.82 -10.76 11.96
CA GLN A 294 -9.86 -9.39 12.50
C GLN A 294 -10.28 -9.31 13.99
N ASN A 295 -10.35 -10.45 14.68
CA ASN A 295 -10.80 -10.56 16.07
C ASN A 295 -9.61 -10.41 17.05
N LYS A 296 -9.92 -10.30 18.36
CA LYS A 296 -8.87 -10.36 19.40
C LYS A 296 -8.20 -11.75 19.36
N CYS A 297 -6.87 -11.76 19.30
CA CYS A 297 -6.06 -12.97 19.16
C CYS A 297 -5.07 -13.10 20.31
N ILE A 298 -4.68 -14.34 20.61
CA ILE A 298 -3.63 -14.69 21.57
C ILE A 298 -2.33 -14.90 20.79
N TYR A 299 -1.28 -14.23 21.22
CA TYR A 299 0.07 -14.33 20.66
C TYR A 299 1.04 -14.84 21.72
N PHE A 300 2.14 -15.44 21.27
CA PHE A 300 3.27 -15.79 22.14
C PHE A 300 4.53 -15.03 21.71
N ASP A 301 5.38 -14.70 22.68
CA ASP A 301 6.71 -14.12 22.46
C ASP A 301 7.78 -15.15 22.85
N GLY A 302 8.57 -15.60 21.86
CA GLY A 302 9.73 -16.47 22.09
C GLY A 302 10.99 -15.66 22.39
N ASN A 303 12.04 -16.32 22.91
CA ASN A 303 13.30 -15.70 23.33
C ASN A 303 14.09 -14.95 22.23
N LEU A 304 13.60 -14.97 20.98
CA LEU A 304 14.20 -14.35 19.79
C LEU A 304 13.08 -13.75 18.91
N THR A 305 12.52 -12.62 19.35
CA THR A 305 11.78 -11.59 18.58
C THR A 305 10.83 -12.07 17.46
N THR A 306 10.17 -13.21 17.64
CA THR A 306 9.18 -13.76 16.71
C THR A 306 7.85 -13.86 17.43
N ARG A 307 6.91 -12.98 17.04
CA ARG A 307 5.52 -13.03 17.53
C ARG A 307 4.77 -14.11 16.75
N GLY A 308 4.47 -15.22 17.41
CA GLY A 308 3.68 -16.29 16.80
C GLY A 308 2.21 -16.19 17.18
N TYR A 309 1.32 -16.39 16.20
CA TYR A 309 -0.12 -16.50 16.42
C TYR A 309 -0.47 -17.85 17.06
N VAL A 310 -1.24 -17.84 18.15
CA VAL A 310 -1.69 -19.06 18.84
C VAL A 310 -3.12 -19.41 18.43
N CYS A 311 -4.10 -18.57 18.78
CA CYS A 311 -5.52 -18.78 18.46
C CYS A 311 -6.30 -17.48 18.65
N THR A 312 -7.59 -17.47 18.30
CA THR A 312 -8.46 -16.35 18.67
C THR A 312 -8.84 -16.44 20.16
N VAL A 313 -9.07 -15.28 20.79
CA VAL A 313 -9.52 -15.22 22.20
C VAL A 313 -10.85 -15.93 22.38
N LYS A 314 -11.73 -15.84 21.37
CA LYS A 314 -13.04 -16.51 21.36
C LYS A 314 -12.90 -18.03 21.42
N ASP A 315 -11.99 -18.62 20.65
CA ASP A 315 -11.79 -20.08 20.63
C ASP A 315 -11.13 -20.60 21.92
N TYR A 316 -10.33 -19.77 22.60
CA TYR A 316 -9.75 -20.10 23.91
C TYR A 316 -10.79 -20.03 25.04
N GLU A 317 -11.61 -18.97 25.08
CA GLU A 317 -12.66 -18.80 26.09
C GLU A 317 -13.81 -19.82 25.92
N GLU A 318 -14.11 -20.22 24.69
CA GLU A 318 -15.07 -21.30 24.39
C GLU A 318 -14.50 -22.72 24.62
N GLY A 319 -13.22 -22.85 25.02
CA GLY A 319 -12.59 -24.13 25.34
C GLY A 319 -12.23 -25.00 24.12
N LYS A 320 -12.28 -24.45 22.90
CA LYS A 320 -11.95 -25.16 21.65
C LYS A 320 -10.45 -25.35 21.45
N VAL A 321 -9.61 -24.51 22.07
CA VAL A 321 -8.14 -24.63 22.04
C VAL A 321 -7.59 -24.64 23.45
N VAL A 322 -6.74 -25.63 23.78
CA VAL A 322 -6.07 -25.74 25.08
C VAL A 322 -4.58 -25.46 24.90
N ILE A 323 -4.08 -24.45 25.61
CA ILE A 323 -2.67 -24.04 25.61
C ILE A 323 -1.95 -24.71 26.79
N MET A 324 -0.91 -25.48 26.48
CA MET A 324 -0.05 -26.15 27.46
C MET A 324 1.36 -25.53 27.43
N LEU A 325 1.86 -25.08 28.58
CA LEU A 325 3.24 -24.62 28.77
C LEU A 325 3.94 -25.56 29.75
N ASN A 326 5.02 -26.21 29.34
CA ASN A 326 5.77 -27.18 30.18
C ASN A 326 4.84 -28.21 30.85
N ASN A 327 3.90 -28.78 30.08
CA ASN A 327 2.87 -29.74 30.52
C ASN A 327 1.88 -29.22 31.59
N GLN A 328 1.82 -27.90 31.81
CA GLN A 328 0.79 -27.27 32.64
C GLN A 328 -0.18 -26.45 31.78
N ARG A 329 -1.47 -26.57 32.08
CA ARG A 329 -2.51 -25.81 31.39
C ARG A 329 -2.43 -24.35 31.81
N VAL A 330 -2.28 -23.46 30.83
CA VAL A 330 -2.31 -22.01 31.09
C VAL A 330 -3.77 -21.59 31.22
N THR A 331 -4.14 -21.04 32.39
CA THR A 331 -5.52 -20.59 32.71
C THR A 331 -5.66 -19.07 32.80
N ASN A 332 -4.54 -18.32 32.84
CA ASN A 332 -4.51 -16.87 32.88
C ASN A 332 -3.58 -16.34 31.77
N ILE A 333 -4.17 -15.59 30.82
CA ILE A 333 -3.53 -14.90 29.69
C ILE A 333 -4.07 -13.49 29.59
#